data_AF-A0A4S4KWM2-F1
#
_entry.id   AF-A0A4S4KWM2-F1
#
_cell.length_a   1.000
_cell.length_b   1.000
_cell.length_c   1.000
_cell.angle_alpha   90.00
_cell.angle_beta   90.00
_cell.angle_gamma   90.00
#
_symmetry.space_group_name_H-M   'P 1'
#
loop_
_entity.id
_entity.type
_entity.pdbx_description
1 polymer ?
#
loop_
_entity_poly.entity_id
_entity_poly.type
_entity_poly.pdbx_seq_one_letter_code
_entity_poly.pdbx_strand_id
1 'polypeptide(L)'
;MPPRGLSAEEKRVRLIEIFHETKDFFQLKELEKLGPKMKGIVFWSFPSQHGALMNSRVSTAAETRSSLQGQLREIQANIESEKGSRLDTAERSAALAALFSASTQLAELEKELSQYGLCDPATIEVKRRAYSLAREATIRWTAVLTLISISGVFAATTPCTATISSLSDVDAAKDCTTVNINGFTVPAGEGFTLSLATGSTVNLRWPRLKRRSYETSSYDEMLRIKISGTFENVKVVNSPAQTFSVSNPGPLIISGMNIDNSQGDLPNANSNGLPAGHNTDGFDCSTTDLTIQNSMIKNQDDCLAINKGSNIVFTGNTCSGGHGISIGSVSSDVTVSGIVFTDNTVIDNDQAFRIKMDSDATGSTVSNITYSGNTGTGLRQFGVLIDQSYPDTLGTPGTGVILSDVNFIGTTTTLEVDSGAMQVAVNCGKGACTGNWDWASLKASGGTVGESINFDGISGFTF
;
A
#
# COMPACT_ATOMS: atom_id res chain seq x y z
N MET A 1 -52.45 37.16 3.29
CA MET A 1 -51.20 36.38 3.33
C MET A 1 -51.21 35.56 4.62
N PRO A 2 -50.91 34.25 4.60
CA PRO A 2 -50.71 33.50 5.84
C PRO A 2 -49.51 34.11 6.59
N PRO A 3 -49.53 34.17 7.94
CA PRO A 3 -48.40 34.70 8.68
C PRO A 3 -47.15 33.86 8.39
N ARG A 4 -46.05 34.53 8.04
CA ARG A 4 -44.75 33.90 7.76
C ARG A 4 -44.32 33.15 9.02
N GLY A 5 -44.05 31.84 8.90
CA GLY A 5 -43.62 31.02 10.04
C GLY A 5 -42.27 31.50 10.59
N LEU A 6 -42.10 31.44 11.91
CA LEU A 6 -40.83 31.78 12.59
C LEU A 6 -39.73 30.82 12.16
N SER A 7 -38.56 31.36 11.83
CA SER A 7 -37.32 30.61 11.60
C SER A 7 -36.79 29.94 12.88
N ALA A 8 -35.84 29.01 12.74
CA ALA A 8 -35.23 28.32 13.88
C ALA A 8 -34.53 29.30 14.84
N GLU A 9 -33.86 30.31 14.30
CA GLU A 9 -33.15 31.31 15.10
C GLU A 9 -34.12 32.23 15.85
N GLU A 10 -35.21 32.66 15.21
CA GLU A 10 -36.26 33.46 15.88
C GLU A 10 -36.94 32.69 17.02
N LYS A 11 -37.11 31.37 16.88
CA LYS A 11 -37.63 30.51 17.97
C LYS A 11 -36.63 30.39 19.11
N ARG A 12 -35.33 30.26 18.81
CA ARG A 12 -34.26 30.19 19.82
C ARG A 12 -34.19 31.46 20.65
N VAL A 13 -34.16 32.62 20.00
CA VAL A 13 -34.13 33.93 20.67
C VAL A 13 -35.34 34.09 21.60
N ARG A 14 -36.54 33.78 21.11
CA ARG A 14 -37.78 33.87 21.90
C ARG A 14 -37.85 32.88 23.07
N LEU A 15 -37.26 31.69 22.95
CA LEU A 15 -37.14 30.74 24.05
C LEU A 15 -36.18 31.24 25.13
N ILE A 16 -35.07 31.85 24.71
CA ILE A 16 -34.08 32.46 25.61
C ILE A 16 -34.69 33.64 26.39
N GLU A 17 -35.55 34.44 25.76
CA GLU A 17 -36.28 35.52 26.45
C GLU A 17 -37.11 35.03 27.64
N ILE A 18 -37.71 33.84 27.57
CA ILE A 18 -38.49 33.28 28.69
C ILE A 18 -37.59 33.14 29.93
N PHE A 19 -36.37 32.63 29.77
CA PHE A 19 -35.42 32.50 30.88
C PHE A 19 -35.00 33.85 31.45
N HIS A 20 -34.81 34.86 30.60
CA HIS A 20 -34.41 36.19 31.06
C HIS A 20 -35.55 36.95 31.74
N GLU A 21 -36.80 36.75 31.30
CA GLU A 21 -37.98 37.39 31.86
C GLU A 21 -38.42 36.76 33.18
N THR A 22 -38.46 35.41 33.25
CA THR A 22 -38.93 34.71 34.45
C THR A 22 -37.83 34.51 35.48
N LYS A 23 -36.56 34.54 35.05
CA LYS A 23 -35.37 34.25 35.88
C LYS A 23 -35.48 32.91 36.63
N ASP A 24 -36.08 31.92 35.97
CA ASP A 24 -36.39 30.61 36.54
C ASP A 24 -35.82 29.47 35.69
N PHE A 25 -35.76 28.27 36.26
CA PHE A 25 -35.28 27.07 35.60
C PHE A 25 -36.47 26.20 35.16
N PHE A 26 -36.47 25.76 33.90
CA PHE A 26 -37.56 24.96 33.35
C PHE A 26 -37.08 23.61 32.85
N GLN A 27 -37.89 22.58 33.04
CA GLN A 27 -37.76 21.33 32.31
C GLN A 27 -38.27 21.48 30.87
N LEU A 28 -37.75 20.66 29.95
CA LEU A 28 -38.10 20.72 28.54
C LEU A 28 -39.63 20.65 28.30
N LYS A 29 -40.33 19.80 29.06
CA LYS A 29 -41.79 19.62 29.00
C LYS A 29 -42.59 20.86 29.45
N GLU A 30 -42.00 21.73 30.26
CA GLU A 30 -42.59 22.99 30.69
C GLU A 30 -42.41 24.05 29.61
N LEU A 31 -41.24 24.12 28.99
CA LEU A 31 -40.94 25.00 27.85
C LEU A 31 -41.79 24.67 26.61
N GLU A 32 -42.10 23.39 26.40
CA GLU A 32 -43.02 22.93 25.35
C GLU A 32 -44.44 23.51 25.50
N LYS A 33 -44.87 23.79 26.74
CA LYS A 33 -46.18 24.41 27.04
C LYS A 33 -46.09 25.93 27.08
N LEU A 34 -45.00 26.48 27.60
CA LEU A 34 -44.81 27.92 27.76
C LEU A 34 -44.45 28.62 26.44
N GLY A 35 -43.65 28.00 25.58
CA GLY A 35 -43.23 28.55 24.30
C GLY A 35 -44.39 28.97 23.37
N PRO A 36 -45.42 28.10 23.16
CA PRO A 36 -46.61 28.48 22.42
C PRO A 36 -47.42 29.57 23.12
N LYS A 37 -47.58 29.47 24.45
CA LYS A 37 -48.48 30.33 25.23
C LYS A 37 -47.92 31.74 25.44
N MET A 38 -46.61 31.88 25.62
CA MET A 38 -45.97 33.16 25.97
C MET A 38 -45.31 33.84 24.77
N LYS A 39 -44.81 33.07 23.80
CA LYS A 39 -43.96 33.61 22.73
C LYS A 39 -44.41 33.24 21.30
N GLY A 40 -45.56 32.55 21.18
CA GLY A 40 -46.17 32.20 19.90
C GLY A 40 -45.40 31.14 19.09
N ILE A 41 -44.60 30.30 19.76
CA ILE A 41 -43.84 29.22 19.11
C ILE A 41 -44.77 28.02 18.87
N VAL A 42 -44.92 27.55 17.62
CA VAL A 42 -45.83 26.43 17.30
C VAL A 42 -45.38 25.15 18.01
N PHE A 43 -46.29 24.49 18.73
CA PHE A 43 -46.04 23.30 19.58
C PHE A 43 -45.32 22.14 18.84
N TRP A 44 -45.57 21.96 17.54
CA TRP A 44 -44.90 20.96 16.70
C TRP A 44 -43.42 21.27 16.37
N SER A 45 -42.84 22.34 16.93
CA SER A 45 -41.43 22.74 16.71
C SER A 45 -40.46 22.10 17.71
N PHE A 46 -40.94 21.40 18.73
CA PHE A 46 -40.10 20.72 19.72
C PHE A 46 -39.78 19.29 19.22
N PRO A 47 -38.52 18.85 19.26
CA PRO A 47 -38.05 17.72 18.46
C PRO A 47 -38.45 16.38 19.09
N SER A 48 -39.69 15.95 18.85
CA SER A 48 -40.15 14.60 19.19
C SER A 48 -39.42 13.52 18.39
N GLN A 49 -38.95 13.83 17.17
CA GLN A 49 -38.17 12.91 16.34
C GLN A 49 -36.76 12.66 16.90
N HIS A 50 -36.09 13.67 17.44
CA HIS A 50 -34.74 13.49 17.99
C HIS A 50 -34.78 12.72 19.31
N GLY A 51 -35.78 12.97 20.17
CA GLY A 51 -36.01 12.19 21.38
C GLY A 51 -36.36 10.73 21.08
N ALA A 52 -37.21 10.47 20.09
CA ALA A 52 -37.53 9.11 19.65
C ALA A 52 -36.31 8.38 19.08
N LEU A 53 -35.47 9.06 18.28
CA LEU A 53 -34.23 8.51 17.75
C LEU A 53 -33.23 8.17 18.87
N MET A 54 -33.07 9.05 19.87
CA MET A 54 -32.19 8.80 20.99
C MET A 54 -32.69 7.65 21.87
N ASN A 55 -33.99 7.57 22.13
CA ASN A 55 -34.57 6.44 22.87
C ASN A 55 -34.42 5.11 22.12
N SER A 56 -34.56 5.12 20.79
CA SER A 56 -34.31 3.94 19.96
C SER A 56 -32.84 3.50 20.04
N ARG A 57 -31.88 4.44 19.94
CA ARG A 57 -30.44 4.16 20.09
C ARG A 57 -30.11 3.63 21.47
N VAL A 58 -30.71 4.18 22.53
CA VAL A 58 -30.53 3.70 23.91
C VAL A 58 -31.09 2.29 24.07
N SER A 59 -32.24 1.97 23.47
CA SER A 59 -32.82 0.62 23.49
C SER A 59 -31.92 -0.38 22.77
N THR A 60 -31.46 -0.06 21.57
CA THR A 60 -30.55 -0.92 20.79
C THR A 60 -29.24 -1.15 21.54
N ALA A 61 -28.65 -0.10 22.12
CA ALA A 61 -27.43 -0.23 22.91
C ALA A 61 -27.64 -1.07 24.18
N ALA A 62 -28.81 -0.96 24.83
CA ALA A 62 -29.15 -1.78 25.99
C ALA A 62 -29.30 -3.27 25.63
N GLU A 63 -29.93 -3.58 24.49
CA GLU A 63 -30.05 -4.94 23.96
C GLU A 63 -28.68 -5.52 23.58
N THR A 64 -27.84 -4.75 22.88
CA THR A 64 -26.48 -5.17 22.53
C THR A 64 -25.64 -5.43 23.78
N ARG A 65 -25.72 -4.55 24.79
CA ARG A 65 -25.04 -4.76 26.07
C ARG A 65 -25.50 -6.03 26.78
N SER A 66 -26.81 -6.32 26.76
CA SER A 66 -27.35 -7.55 27.36
C SER A 66 -26.85 -8.79 26.64
N SER A 67 -26.78 -8.75 25.30
CA SER A 67 -26.24 -9.84 24.48
C SER A 67 -24.76 -10.09 24.77
N LEU A 68 -23.94 -9.04 24.77
CA LEU A 68 -22.50 -9.12 25.07
C LEU A 68 -22.23 -9.61 26.51
N GLN A 69 -23.05 -9.20 27.49
CA GLN A 69 -22.96 -9.72 28.87
C GLN A 69 -23.36 -11.20 28.99
N GLY A 70 -24.20 -11.70 28.08
CA GLY A 70 -24.50 -13.12 27.95
C GLY A 70 -23.29 -13.89 27.41
N GLN A 71 -22.74 -13.42 26.29
CA GLN A 71 -21.56 -14.01 25.66
C GLN A 71 -20.34 -14.00 26.59
N LEU A 72 -20.12 -12.92 27.33
CA LEU A 72 -19.02 -12.83 28.30
C LEU A 72 -19.15 -13.91 29.39
N ARG A 73 -20.37 -14.12 29.91
CA ARG A 73 -20.62 -15.14 30.94
C ARG A 73 -20.42 -16.55 30.39
N GLU A 74 -20.85 -16.81 29.16
CA GLU A 74 -20.65 -18.08 28.49
C GLU A 74 -19.16 -18.37 28.26
N ILE A 75 -18.41 -17.38 27.75
CA ILE A 75 -16.96 -17.50 27.56
C ILE A 75 -16.24 -17.70 28.89
N GLN A 76 -16.62 -16.97 29.95
CA GLN A 76 -16.05 -17.16 31.29
C GLN A 76 -16.32 -18.56 31.85
N ALA A 77 -17.54 -19.08 31.67
CA ALA A 77 -17.88 -20.45 32.06
C ALA A 77 -17.08 -21.50 31.26
N ASN A 78 -16.89 -21.28 29.96
CA ASN A 78 -16.08 -22.15 29.11
C ASN A 78 -14.60 -22.12 29.52
N ILE A 79 -14.05 -20.94 29.82
CA ILE A 79 -12.68 -20.80 30.32
C ILE A 79 -12.51 -21.54 31.66
N GLU A 80 -13.46 -21.42 32.58
CA GLU A 80 -13.38 -22.11 33.87
C GLU A 80 -13.50 -23.64 33.72
N SER A 81 -14.38 -24.09 32.82
CA SER A 81 -14.50 -25.50 32.44
C SER A 81 -13.21 -26.03 31.79
N GLU A 82 -12.56 -25.25 30.92
CA GLU A 82 -11.28 -25.62 30.31
C GLU A 82 -10.11 -25.55 31.28
N LYS A 83 -10.13 -24.64 32.26
CA LYS A 83 -9.13 -24.60 33.34
C LYS A 83 -9.26 -25.83 34.23
N GLY A 84 -10.48 -26.27 34.53
CA GLY A 84 -10.74 -27.48 35.31
C GLY A 84 -10.28 -28.77 34.62
N SER A 85 -10.27 -28.81 33.28
CA SER A 85 -9.77 -29.96 32.50
C SER A 85 -8.26 -29.96 32.26
N ARG A 86 -7.59 -28.83 32.52
CA ARG A 86 -6.13 -28.67 32.45
C ARG A 86 -5.51 -28.78 33.85
N LEU A 87 -5.53 -29.98 34.42
CA LEU A 87 -4.75 -30.25 35.63
C LEU A 87 -3.27 -29.95 35.34
N ASP A 88 -2.66 -29.09 36.17
CA ASP A 88 -1.23 -28.80 36.12
C ASP A 88 -0.50 -30.00 36.71
N THR A 89 -0.35 -31.04 35.89
CA THR A 89 0.39 -32.23 36.28
C THR A 89 1.88 -31.97 36.12
N ALA A 90 2.70 -32.66 36.90
CA ALA A 90 4.15 -32.56 36.79
C ALA A 90 4.63 -32.87 35.35
N GLU A 91 3.92 -33.75 34.61
CA GLU A 91 4.23 -34.02 33.20
C GLU A 91 3.93 -32.83 32.29
N ARG A 92 2.85 -32.09 32.54
CA ARG A 92 2.50 -30.89 31.75
C ARG A 92 3.49 -29.76 31.99
N SER A 93 3.85 -29.49 33.24
CA SER A 93 4.86 -28.48 33.56
C SER A 93 6.22 -28.85 32.98
N ALA A 94 6.60 -30.13 33.02
CA ALA A 94 7.82 -30.62 32.37
C ALA A 94 7.77 -30.52 30.84
N ALA A 95 6.64 -30.83 30.22
CA ALA A 95 6.45 -30.70 28.77
C ALA A 95 6.50 -29.23 28.31
N LEU A 96 5.94 -28.31 29.09
CA LEU A 96 6.01 -26.87 28.80
C LEU A 96 7.43 -26.32 28.98
N ALA A 97 8.17 -26.78 29.99
CA ALA A 97 9.58 -26.44 30.15
C ALA A 97 10.45 -27.00 29.01
N ALA A 98 10.17 -28.23 28.57
CA ALA A 98 10.83 -28.85 27.42
C ALA A 98 10.50 -28.12 26.12
N LEU A 99 9.24 -27.73 25.92
CA LEU A 99 8.80 -26.93 24.76
C LEU A 99 9.49 -25.57 24.76
N PHE A 100 9.55 -24.88 25.89
CA PHE A 100 10.24 -23.59 26.00
C PHE A 100 11.74 -23.71 25.69
N SER A 101 12.39 -24.76 26.22
CA SER A 101 13.79 -25.06 25.93
C SER A 101 14.02 -25.37 24.44
N ALA A 102 13.17 -26.22 23.84
CA ALA A 102 13.25 -26.58 22.43
C ALA A 102 12.99 -25.37 21.51
N SER A 103 12.02 -24.51 21.84
CA SER A 103 11.76 -23.27 21.09
C SER A 103 12.93 -22.28 21.20
N THR A 104 13.59 -22.21 22.35
CA THR A 104 14.79 -21.37 22.52
C THR A 104 15.97 -21.92 21.71
N GLN A 105 16.15 -23.24 21.68
CA GLN A 105 17.16 -23.90 20.84
C GLN A 105 16.87 -23.72 19.35
N LEU A 106 15.61 -23.81 18.93
CA LEU A 106 15.19 -23.56 17.56
C LEU A 106 15.55 -22.13 17.13
N ALA A 107 15.22 -21.14 17.96
CA ALA A 107 15.54 -19.74 17.67
C ALA A 107 17.05 -19.49 17.56
N GLU A 108 17.86 -20.13 18.40
CA GLU A 108 19.33 -20.01 18.33
C GLU A 108 19.90 -20.75 17.10
N LEU A 109 19.38 -21.93 16.76
CA LEU A 109 19.76 -22.66 15.55
C LEU A 109 19.35 -21.93 14.28
N GLU A 110 18.18 -21.29 14.24
CA GLU A 110 17.75 -20.44 13.13
C GLU A 110 18.66 -19.22 12.97
N LYS A 111 19.07 -18.61 14.09
CA LYS A 111 20.06 -17.53 14.10
C LYS A 111 21.43 -18.00 13.63
N GLU A 112 21.88 -19.19 14.04
CA GLU A 112 23.13 -19.78 13.55
C GLU A 112 23.05 -20.12 12.05
N LEU A 113 21.93 -20.70 11.60
CA LEU A 113 21.67 -21.01 10.20
C LEU A 113 21.69 -19.74 9.33
N SER A 114 21.16 -18.63 9.84
CA SER A 114 21.20 -17.33 9.15
C SER A 114 22.64 -16.83 8.93
N GLN A 115 23.57 -17.12 9.85
CA GLN A 115 25.00 -16.77 9.72
C GLN A 115 25.68 -17.60 8.63
N TYR A 116 25.20 -18.81 8.36
CA TYR A 116 25.69 -19.67 7.28
C TYR A 116 24.97 -19.46 5.94
N GLY A 117 24.06 -18.49 5.81
CA GLY A 117 23.33 -18.22 4.55
C GLY A 117 24.23 -17.92 3.34
N LEU A 118 25.46 -17.45 3.55
CA LEU A 118 26.47 -17.27 2.49
C LEU A 118 27.28 -18.53 2.16
N CYS A 119 27.21 -19.54 3.03
CA CYS A 119 27.99 -20.79 2.98
C CYS A 119 27.12 -22.04 2.81
N ASP A 120 25.84 -21.89 2.46
CA ASP A 120 24.96 -23.00 2.13
C ASP A 120 25.61 -23.86 1.02
N PRO A 121 25.85 -25.17 1.26
CA PRO A 121 26.44 -26.07 0.28
C PRO A 121 25.70 -26.09 -1.06
N ALA A 122 24.37 -25.90 -1.06
CA ALA A 122 23.57 -25.82 -2.27
C ALA A 122 23.84 -24.50 -3.01
N THR A 123 23.87 -23.37 -2.29
CA THR A 123 24.25 -22.05 -2.84
C THR A 123 25.70 -22.01 -3.34
N ILE A 124 26.64 -22.65 -2.64
CA ILE A 124 28.03 -22.80 -3.08
C ILE A 124 28.08 -23.66 -4.36
N GLU A 125 27.33 -24.75 -4.43
CA GLU A 125 27.27 -25.60 -5.62
C GLU A 125 26.63 -24.87 -6.80
N VAL A 126 25.59 -24.06 -6.58
CA VAL A 126 25.01 -23.16 -7.58
C VAL A 126 26.03 -22.14 -8.06
N LYS A 127 26.77 -21.49 -7.15
CA LYS A 127 27.87 -20.56 -7.50
C LYS A 127 28.99 -21.26 -8.26
N ARG A 128 29.33 -22.50 -7.89
CA ARG A 128 30.37 -23.31 -8.54
C ARG A 128 29.96 -23.71 -9.96
N ARG A 129 28.68 -24.06 -10.17
CA ARG A 129 28.09 -24.27 -11.49
C ARG A 129 28.03 -23.00 -12.32
N ALA A 130 27.64 -21.87 -11.73
CA ALA A 130 27.65 -20.56 -12.39
C ALA A 130 29.06 -20.14 -12.82
N TYR A 131 30.07 -20.38 -11.96
CA TYR A 131 31.48 -20.14 -12.29
C TYR A 131 31.97 -21.04 -13.43
N SER A 132 31.60 -22.33 -13.42
CA SER A 132 31.87 -23.26 -14.54
C SER A 132 31.27 -22.75 -15.85
N LEU A 133 30.00 -22.34 -15.82
CA LEU A 133 29.27 -21.84 -16.98
C LEU A 133 29.89 -20.53 -17.51
N ALA A 134 30.28 -19.62 -16.61
CA ALA A 134 30.96 -18.38 -16.96
C ALA A 134 32.35 -18.65 -17.55
N ARG A 135 33.11 -19.60 -17.00
CA ARG A 135 34.42 -20.00 -17.55
C ARG A 135 34.28 -20.60 -18.95
N GLU A 136 33.29 -21.48 -19.16
CA GLU A 136 32.98 -22.02 -20.48
C GLU A 136 32.49 -20.95 -21.47
N ALA A 137 31.68 -19.99 -21.00
CA ALA A 137 31.25 -18.85 -21.81
C ALA A 137 32.44 -17.98 -22.24
N THR A 138 33.38 -17.69 -21.35
CA THR A 138 34.60 -16.92 -21.68
C THR A 138 35.50 -17.68 -22.65
N ILE A 139 35.62 -19.01 -22.52
CA ILE A 139 36.37 -19.85 -23.48
C ILE A 139 35.67 -19.92 -24.84
N ARG A 140 34.33 -19.88 -24.89
CA ARG A 140 33.57 -19.74 -26.14
C ARG A 140 33.77 -18.36 -26.78
N TRP A 141 33.86 -17.30 -25.99
CA TRP A 141 34.13 -15.94 -26.48
C TRP A 141 35.56 -15.76 -27.02
N THR A 142 36.57 -16.39 -26.43
CA THR A 142 37.95 -16.33 -26.96
C THR A 142 38.11 -17.15 -28.24
N ALA A 143 37.39 -18.26 -28.40
CA ALA A 143 37.35 -18.98 -29.68
C ALA A 143 36.65 -18.18 -30.80
N VAL A 144 35.62 -17.39 -30.46
CA VAL A 144 34.90 -16.51 -31.39
C VAL A 144 35.74 -15.29 -31.81
N LEU A 145 36.56 -14.72 -30.92
CA LEU A 145 37.39 -13.54 -31.23
C LEU A 145 38.48 -13.82 -32.28
N THR A 146 39.01 -15.04 -32.36
CA THR A 146 40.03 -15.40 -33.38
C THR A 146 39.47 -15.67 -34.78
N LEU A 147 38.14 -15.71 -34.96
CA LEU A 147 37.51 -16.01 -36.24
C LEU A 147 36.76 -14.83 -36.89
N ILE A 148 36.62 -13.69 -36.21
CA ILE A 148 35.95 -12.51 -36.81
C ILE A 148 37.00 -11.60 -37.45
N SER A 149 37.47 -12.05 -38.62
CA SER A 149 37.94 -11.17 -39.67
C SER A 149 36.76 -10.91 -40.61
N ILE A 150 36.31 -9.65 -40.68
CA ILE A 150 35.54 -9.05 -41.77
C ILE A 150 34.09 -9.55 -41.94
N SER A 151 33.14 -8.77 -41.40
CA SER A 151 32.00 -8.15 -42.12
C SER A 151 30.88 -7.82 -41.14
N GLY A 152 30.52 -6.55 -41.04
CA GLY A 152 29.29 -6.15 -40.36
C GLY A 152 28.10 -6.80 -41.06
N VAL A 153 27.39 -7.66 -40.35
CA VAL A 153 26.05 -8.11 -40.68
C VAL A 153 25.24 -7.85 -39.42
N PHE A 154 24.39 -6.83 -39.46
CA PHE A 154 23.22 -6.80 -38.58
C PHE A 154 22.52 -8.13 -38.81
N ALA A 155 22.52 -9.03 -37.83
CA ALA A 155 21.75 -10.26 -37.93
C ALA A 155 20.30 -9.83 -38.13
N ALA A 156 19.81 -9.98 -39.37
CA ALA A 156 18.44 -9.70 -39.71
C ALA A 156 17.58 -10.57 -38.79
N THR A 157 16.78 -9.93 -37.93
CA THR A 157 15.73 -10.64 -37.21
C THR A 157 14.85 -11.30 -38.27
N THR A 158 14.90 -12.63 -38.35
CA THR A 158 14.08 -13.34 -39.32
C THR A 158 12.63 -13.11 -38.90
N PRO A 159 11.77 -12.52 -39.75
CA PRO A 159 10.38 -12.33 -39.40
C PRO A 159 9.75 -13.72 -39.21
N CYS A 160 9.57 -14.11 -37.95
CA CYS A 160 8.93 -15.35 -37.57
C CYS A 160 7.98 -15.14 -36.40
N THR A 161 6.97 -15.99 -36.37
CA THR A 161 5.96 -16.03 -35.32
C THR A 161 6.11 -17.34 -34.58
N ALA A 162 6.55 -17.29 -33.32
CA ALA A 162 6.61 -18.45 -32.45
C ALA A 162 5.37 -18.51 -31.55
N THR A 163 5.06 -19.70 -31.04
CA THR A 163 4.03 -19.91 -30.03
C THR A 163 4.61 -20.71 -28.86
N ILE A 164 4.45 -20.18 -27.64
CA ILE A 164 4.85 -20.82 -26.39
C ILE A 164 3.59 -21.37 -25.73
N SER A 165 3.54 -22.68 -25.51
CA SER A 165 2.49 -23.37 -24.74
C SER A 165 3.05 -24.19 -23.57
N SER A 166 4.37 -24.16 -23.37
CA SER A 166 5.12 -24.84 -22.31
C SER A 166 6.51 -24.23 -22.18
N LEU A 167 7.23 -24.53 -21.10
CA LEU A 167 8.61 -24.04 -20.90
C LEU A 167 9.59 -24.54 -21.97
N SER A 168 9.36 -25.72 -22.55
CA SER A 168 10.20 -26.26 -23.62
C SER A 168 10.13 -25.48 -24.94
N ASP A 169 9.10 -24.64 -25.13
CA ASP A 169 8.93 -23.86 -26.36
C ASP A 169 9.76 -22.56 -26.37
N VAL A 170 10.29 -22.15 -25.22
CA VAL A 170 10.97 -20.85 -25.04
C VAL A 170 12.21 -20.73 -25.92
N ASP A 171 13.05 -21.76 -25.93
CA ASP A 171 14.32 -21.73 -26.68
C ASP A 171 14.12 -21.59 -28.18
N ALA A 172 13.02 -22.15 -28.72
CA ALA A 172 12.66 -22.03 -30.13
C ALA A 172 12.03 -20.67 -30.46
N ALA A 173 11.51 -19.95 -29.46
CA ALA A 173 10.79 -18.69 -29.65
C ALA A 173 11.69 -17.44 -29.55
N LYS A 174 12.87 -17.55 -28.92
CA LYS A 174 13.70 -16.39 -28.54
C LYS A 174 14.18 -15.52 -29.70
N ASP A 175 14.37 -16.13 -30.87
CA ASP A 175 14.88 -15.46 -32.08
C ASP A 175 13.75 -14.89 -32.96
N CYS A 176 12.48 -15.07 -32.55
CA CYS A 176 11.34 -14.57 -33.32
C CYS A 176 10.94 -13.13 -33.00
N THR A 177 10.55 -12.43 -34.05
CA THR A 177 10.03 -11.06 -33.99
C THR A 177 8.64 -10.99 -33.36
N THR A 178 7.88 -12.09 -33.39
CA THR A 178 6.57 -12.19 -32.73
C THR A 178 6.48 -13.47 -31.93
N VAL A 179 6.12 -13.35 -30.65
CA VAL A 179 5.94 -14.48 -29.74
C VAL A 179 4.52 -14.45 -29.20
N ASN A 180 3.75 -15.51 -29.46
CA ASN A 180 2.44 -15.70 -28.85
C ASN A 180 2.56 -16.66 -27.67
N ILE A 181 1.99 -16.30 -26.53
CA ILE A 181 2.02 -17.13 -25.32
C ILE A 181 0.60 -17.61 -25.03
N ASN A 182 0.41 -18.93 -25.10
CA ASN A 182 -0.83 -19.59 -24.70
C ASN A 182 -0.83 -19.80 -23.17
N GLY A 183 -1.99 -20.17 -22.62
CA GLY A 183 -2.09 -20.52 -21.21
C GLY A 183 -1.39 -21.84 -20.91
N PHE A 184 -0.47 -21.84 -19.95
CA PHE A 184 0.18 -23.04 -19.42
C PHE A 184 0.56 -22.85 -17.94
N THR A 185 0.90 -23.95 -17.28
CA THR A 185 1.32 -23.95 -15.86
C THR A 185 2.83 -24.05 -15.79
N VAL A 186 3.47 -23.10 -15.09
CA VAL A 186 4.88 -23.19 -14.71
C VAL A 186 5.02 -24.22 -13.57
N PRO A 187 5.84 -25.28 -13.72
CA PRO A 187 6.07 -26.27 -12.67
C PRO A 187 6.63 -25.65 -11.38
N ALA A 188 6.40 -26.32 -10.25
CA ALA A 188 6.95 -25.89 -8.97
C ALA A 188 8.49 -25.90 -8.99
N GLY A 189 9.10 -24.85 -8.46
CA GLY A 189 10.57 -24.68 -8.46
C GLY A 189 11.15 -24.17 -9.79
N GLU A 190 10.33 -23.94 -10.82
CA GLU A 190 10.76 -23.40 -12.11
C GLU A 190 10.31 -21.95 -12.31
N GLY A 191 11.05 -21.22 -13.14
CA GLY A 191 10.74 -19.84 -13.54
C GLY A 191 10.46 -19.74 -15.03
N PHE A 192 9.57 -18.83 -15.43
CA PHE A 192 9.34 -18.50 -16.83
C PHE A 192 10.14 -17.26 -17.20
N THR A 193 11.21 -17.45 -18.00
CA THR A 193 12.10 -16.37 -18.43
C THR A 193 12.01 -16.18 -19.94
N LEU A 194 11.86 -14.94 -20.38
CA LEU A 194 11.87 -14.57 -21.80
C LEU A 194 13.01 -13.57 -22.08
N SER A 195 13.97 -14.01 -22.89
CA SER A 195 15.07 -13.16 -23.39
C SER A 195 14.94 -13.07 -24.90
N LEU A 196 14.22 -12.06 -25.38
CA LEU A 196 13.87 -11.90 -26.79
C LEU A 196 14.75 -10.87 -27.49
N ALA A 197 14.80 -10.95 -28.82
CA ALA A 197 15.47 -9.96 -29.64
C ALA A 197 14.84 -8.56 -29.46
N THR A 198 15.66 -7.51 -29.64
CA THR A 198 15.19 -6.12 -29.62
C THR A 198 14.11 -5.91 -30.69
N GLY A 199 13.00 -5.27 -30.29
CA GLY A 199 11.86 -5.01 -31.18
C GLY A 199 10.87 -6.17 -31.31
N SER A 200 11.07 -7.29 -30.58
CA SER A 200 10.10 -8.38 -30.57
C SER A 200 8.76 -7.95 -29.94
N THR A 201 7.67 -8.41 -30.53
CA THR A 201 6.30 -8.25 -30.00
C THR A 201 5.87 -9.52 -29.28
N VAL A 202 5.34 -9.37 -28.06
CA VAL A 202 4.83 -10.50 -27.26
C VAL A 202 3.33 -10.35 -27.06
N ASN A 203 2.57 -11.37 -27.47
CA ASN A 203 1.13 -11.42 -27.30
C ASN A 203 0.75 -12.48 -26.26
N LEU A 204 0.14 -12.05 -25.15
CA LEU A 204 -0.46 -12.98 -24.18
C LEU A 204 -1.86 -13.37 -24.68
N ARG A 205 -2.00 -14.60 -25.18
CA ARG A 205 -3.30 -15.14 -25.65
C ARG A 205 -4.16 -15.68 -24.50
N TRP A 206 -3.58 -15.76 -23.30
CA TRP A 206 -4.29 -16.06 -22.08
C TRP A 206 -4.05 -14.93 -21.07
N PRO A 207 -5.04 -14.05 -20.81
CA PRO A 207 -4.80 -12.78 -20.13
C PRO A 207 -4.67 -12.91 -18.60
N ARG A 208 -4.61 -14.12 -18.04
CA ARG A 208 -4.51 -14.33 -16.59
C ARG A 208 -3.16 -14.95 -16.29
N LEU A 209 -2.36 -14.37 -15.42
CA LEU A 209 -1.21 -15.06 -14.83
C LEU A 209 -1.60 -15.52 -13.42
N LYS A 210 -1.44 -16.82 -13.15
CA LYS A 210 -1.65 -17.42 -11.83
C LYS A 210 -0.45 -18.30 -11.49
N ARG A 211 0.26 -17.98 -10.41
CA ARG A 211 1.18 -18.93 -9.77
C ARG A 211 0.35 -19.82 -8.86
N ARG A 212 0.60 -21.14 -8.85
CA ARG A 212 -0.02 -22.03 -7.86
C ARG A 212 0.61 -21.69 -6.50
N SER A 213 -0.21 -21.33 -5.53
CA SER A 213 0.22 -21.07 -4.15
C SER A 213 0.98 -22.29 -3.63
N TYR A 214 2.25 -22.11 -3.29
CA TYR A 214 3.04 -23.13 -2.62
C TYR A 214 3.56 -22.54 -1.31
N GLU A 215 3.41 -23.32 -0.24
CA GLU A 215 3.83 -23.01 1.13
C GLU A 215 5.37 -23.09 1.23
N THR A 216 6.08 -22.12 0.68
CA THR A 216 7.53 -21.97 0.90
C THR A 216 7.81 -20.54 1.33
N SER A 217 8.51 -20.40 2.45
CA SER A 217 8.91 -19.19 3.16
C SER A 217 9.91 -18.27 2.42
N SER A 218 10.01 -18.38 1.09
CA SER A 218 10.83 -17.49 0.25
C SER A 218 9.88 -16.59 -0.55
N TYR A 219 9.69 -15.37 -0.06
CA TYR A 219 8.89 -14.34 -0.70
C TYR A 219 9.58 -13.85 -1.98
N ASP A 220 9.32 -14.53 -3.10
CA ASP A 220 9.74 -14.05 -4.42
C ASP A 220 8.65 -13.15 -5.02
N GLU A 221 9.07 -12.01 -5.57
CA GLU A 221 8.27 -11.16 -6.47
C GLU A 221 7.61 -12.01 -7.57
N MET A 222 6.37 -11.69 -7.96
CA MET A 222 5.65 -12.49 -8.93
C MET A 222 6.22 -12.34 -10.35
N LEU A 223 6.47 -11.11 -10.80
CA LEU A 223 7.00 -10.79 -12.12
C LEU A 223 8.14 -9.76 -12.05
N ARG A 224 9.21 -10.00 -12.82
CA ARG A 224 10.31 -9.04 -13.05
C ARG A 224 10.25 -8.46 -14.45
N ILE A 225 10.14 -7.14 -14.55
CA ILE A 225 10.09 -6.40 -15.82
C ILE A 225 11.46 -5.77 -16.07
N LYS A 226 12.19 -6.33 -17.04
CA LYS A 226 13.53 -5.87 -17.46
C LYS A 226 13.59 -5.56 -18.95
N ILE A 227 12.58 -4.84 -19.44
CA ILE A 227 12.44 -4.45 -20.85
C ILE A 227 12.32 -2.93 -20.99
N SER A 228 12.54 -2.44 -22.20
CA SER A 228 12.13 -1.09 -22.62
C SER A 228 10.99 -1.21 -23.64
N GLY A 229 10.28 -0.12 -23.91
CA GLY A 229 9.15 -0.09 -24.84
C GLY A 229 7.81 -0.03 -24.11
N THR A 230 6.90 -0.94 -24.41
CA THR A 230 5.54 -0.93 -23.85
C THR A 230 5.16 -2.28 -23.28
N PHE A 231 4.53 -2.27 -22.10
CA PHE A 231 3.96 -3.44 -21.45
C PHE A 231 2.52 -3.12 -21.03
N GLU A 232 1.54 -3.81 -21.64
CA GLU A 232 0.15 -3.38 -21.52
C GLU A 232 -0.87 -4.49 -21.35
N ASN A 233 -1.99 -4.14 -20.71
CA ASN A 233 -3.22 -4.96 -20.63
C ASN A 233 -3.04 -6.34 -19.97
N VAL A 234 -2.25 -6.42 -18.91
CA VAL A 234 -1.99 -7.67 -18.17
C VAL A 234 -2.81 -7.74 -16.89
N LYS A 235 -3.51 -8.86 -16.67
CA LYS A 235 -4.16 -9.16 -15.39
C LYS A 235 -3.33 -10.13 -14.55
N VAL A 236 -3.03 -9.70 -13.32
CA VAL A 236 -2.37 -10.50 -12.29
C VAL A 236 -3.35 -10.74 -11.14
N VAL A 237 -3.39 -11.97 -10.61
CA VAL A 237 -4.30 -12.35 -9.54
C VAL A 237 -3.56 -13.12 -8.47
N ASN A 238 -3.74 -12.71 -7.21
CA ASN A 238 -3.21 -13.37 -6.02
C ASN A 238 -1.69 -13.57 -6.09
N SER A 239 -0.94 -12.48 -6.27
CA SER A 239 0.51 -12.53 -6.09
C SER A 239 0.84 -13.00 -4.66
N PRO A 240 1.88 -13.82 -4.47
CA PRO A 240 2.25 -14.32 -3.13
C PRO A 240 2.64 -13.20 -2.17
N ALA A 241 3.32 -12.18 -2.70
CA ALA A 241 3.69 -10.92 -2.08
C ALA A 241 3.78 -9.89 -3.22
N GLN A 242 4.95 -9.26 -3.44
CA GLN A 242 5.12 -8.20 -4.43
C GLN A 242 4.77 -8.66 -5.84
N THR A 243 4.08 -7.81 -6.61
CA THR A 243 3.54 -8.16 -7.91
C THR A 243 4.56 -7.93 -9.03
N PHE A 244 4.97 -6.67 -9.24
CA PHE A 244 5.89 -6.30 -10.30
C PHE A 244 7.15 -5.62 -9.74
N SER A 245 8.30 -6.19 -10.05
CA SER A 245 9.60 -5.57 -9.85
C SER A 245 10.10 -4.98 -11.16
N VAL A 246 10.26 -3.65 -11.22
CA VAL A 246 10.52 -2.91 -12.45
C VAL A 246 11.93 -2.33 -12.45
N SER A 247 12.71 -2.76 -13.44
CA SER A 247 14.08 -2.29 -13.68
C SER A 247 14.38 -2.27 -15.18
N ASN A 248 13.82 -1.27 -15.88
CA ASN A 248 13.97 -1.12 -17.32
C ASN A 248 15.35 -0.55 -17.72
N PRO A 249 15.98 -1.06 -18.81
CA PRO A 249 17.28 -0.58 -19.30
C PRO A 249 17.20 0.70 -20.15
N GLY A 250 16.00 1.27 -20.31
CA GLY A 250 15.67 2.42 -21.14
C GLY A 250 14.15 2.64 -21.11
N PRO A 251 13.60 3.68 -21.77
CA PRO A 251 12.24 4.15 -21.53
C PRO A 251 11.17 3.05 -21.59
N LEU A 252 10.30 3.01 -20.60
CA LEU A 252 9.23 2.01 -20.48
C LEU A 252 7.88 2.67 -20.16
N ILE A 253 6.85 2.26 -20.89
CA ILE A 253 5.45 2.57 -20.58
C ILE A 253 4.76 1.27 -20.13
N ILE A 254 4.23 1.26 -18.91
CA ILE A 254 3.35 0.23 -18.40
C ILE A 254 1.92 0.79 -18.40
N SER A 255 0.98 0.14 -19.07
CA SER A 255 -0.38 0.68 -19.23
C SER A 255 -1.48 -0.36 -19.06
N GLY A 256 -2.57 -0.01 -18.37
CA GLY A 256 -3.75 -0.89 -18.32
C GLY A 256 -3.54 -2.19 -17.53
N MET A 257 -2.69 -2.18 -16.50
CA MET A 257 -2.51 -3.34 -15.62
C MET A 257 -3.75 -3.53 -14.74
N ASN A 258 -4.07 -4.79 -14.42
CA ASN A 258 -5.11 -5.14 -13.45
C ASN A 258 -4.54 -6.11 -12.42
N ILE A 259 -4.15 -5.58 -11.26
CA ILE A 259 -3.63 -6.36 -10.13
C ILE A 259 -4.77 -6.57 -9.14
N ASP A 260 -5.11 -7.83 -8.89
CA ASP A 260 -6.26 -8.23 -8.09
C ASP A 260 -5.83 -9.25 -7.03
N ASN A 261 -5.42 -8.72 -5.87
CA ASN A 261 -5.01 -9.48 -4.70
C ASN A 261 -6.10 -9.47 -3.62
N SER A 262 -7.36 -9.19 -3.95
CA SER A 262 -8.42 -9.00 -2.96
C SER A 262 -8.72 -10.23 -2.10
N GLN A 263 -8.29 -11.42 -2.52
CA GLN A 263 -8.42 -12.61 -1.68
C GLN A 263 -7.48 -12.56 -0.47
N GLY A 264 -6.40 -11.77 -0.54
CA GLY A 264 -5.50 -11.49 0.58
C GLY A 264 -6.18 -10.72 1.72
N ASP A 265 -7.29 -10.04 1.47
CA ASP A 265 -8.06 -9.34 2.50
C ASP A 265 -8.72 -10.32 3.49
N LEU A 266 -8.94 -11.57 3.07
CA LEU A 266 -9.56 -12.61 3.89
C LEU A 266 -8.51 -13.38 4.71
N PRO A 267 -8.85 -13.81 5.93
CA PRO A 267 -8.01 -14.72 6.68
C PRO A 267 -7.97 -16.11 6.05
N ASN A 268 -6.90 -16.86 6.34
CA ASN A 268 -6.76 -18.26 6.01
C ASN A 268 -6.23 -19.07 7.21
N ALA A 269 -6.02 -20.38 7.02
CA ALA A 269 -5.55 -21.27 8.08
C ALA A 269 -4.16 -20.90 8.66
N ASN A 270 -3.38 -20.11 7.94
CA ASN A 270 -2.01 -19.71 8.28
C ASN A 270 -1.90 -18.28 8.81
N SER A 271 -2.99 -17.49 8.78
CA SER A 271 -2.97 -16.07 9.15
C SER A 271 -3.55 -15.77 10.53
N ASN A 272 -3.91 -16.79 11.33
CA ASN A 272 -4.43 -16.64 12.70
C ASN A 272 -5.63 -15.67 12.81
N GLY A 273 -6.50 -15.64 11.79
CA GLY A 273 -7.66 -14.75 11.76
C GLY A 273 -7.40 -13.33 11.27
N LEU A 274 -6.14 -12.98 10.94
CA LEU A 274 -5.77 -11.73 10.27
C LEU A 274 -5.89 -11.87 8.75
N PRO A 275 -5.95 -10.77 7.97
CA PRO A 275 -5.81 -10.83 6.51
C PRO A 275 -4.59 -11.66 6.09
N ALA A 276 -4.76 -12.52 5.10
CA ALA A 276 -3.71 -13.43 4.65
C ALA A 276 -2.67 -12.77 3.74
N GLY A 277 -3.06 -11.71 3.02
CA GLY A 277 -2.18 -10.96 2.13
C GLY A 277 -1.37 -9.94 2.91
N HIS A 278 -0.06 -9.92 2.67
CA HIS A 278 0.87 -8.93 3.22
C HIS A 278 2.01 -8.72 2.21
N ASN A 279 2.57 -7.51 2.15
CA ASN A 279 3.63 -7.14 1.19
C ASN A 279 3.24 -7.43 -0.27
N THR A 280 1.96 -7.21 -0.60
CA THR A 280 1.43 -7.45 -1.94
C THR A 280 1.58 -6.24 -2.85
N ASP A 281 2.74 -5.59 -2.81
CA ASP A 281 3.05 -4.35 -3.52
C ASP A 281 2.67 -4.47 -5.00
N GLY A 282 2.09 -3.40 -5.56
CA GLY A 282 1.68 -3.36 -6.97
C GLY A 282 2.89 -3.26 -7.89
N PHE A 283 3.70 -2.22 -7.69
CA PHE A 283 4.92 -1.97 -8.45
C PHE A 283 6.05 -1.54 -7.53
N ASP A 284 7.13 -2.30 -7.51
CA ASP A 284 8.40 -1.92 -6.90
C ASP A 284 9.34 -1.42 -7.99
N CYS A 285 9.77 -0.17 -7.88
CA CYS A 285 10.44 0.55 -8.96
C CYS A 285 11.84 0.98 -8.53
N SER A 286 12.83 0.45 -9.24
CA SER A 286 14.24 0.76 -9.09
C SER A 286 14.84 1.07 -10.46
N THR A 287 14.41 2.20 -11.05
CA THR A 287 14.62 2.49 -12.46
C THR A 287 14.42 3.95 -12.84
N THR A 288 14.71 4.29 -14.09
CA THR A 288 14.57 5.64 -14.65
C THR A 288 13.78 5.58 -15.96
N ASP A 289 13.14 6.68 -16.34
CA ASP A 289 12.35 6.82 -17.57
C ASP A 289 11.18 5.82 -17.63
N LEU A 290 10.32 5.88 -16.62
CA LEU A 290 9.18 4.98 -16.47
C LEU A 290 7.87 5.77 -16.45
N THR A 291 6.88 5.33 -17.23
CA THR A 291 5.51 5.79 -17.09
C THR A 291 4.61 4.60 -16.76
N ILE A 292 3.88 4.66 -15.65
CA ILE A 292 2.83 3.70 -15.32
C ILE A 292 1.49 4.42 -15.38
N GLN A 293 0.58 3.92 -16.20
CA GLN A 293 -0.67 4.62 -16.47
C GLN A 293 -1.90 3.73 -16.56
N ASN A 294 -3.06 4.32 -16.28
CA ASN A 294 -4.38 3.72 -16.52
C ASN A 294 -4.55 2.32 -15.93
N SER A 295 -3.90 2.03 -14.80
CA SER A 295 -3.88 0.71 -14.17
C SER A 295 -4.78 0.66 -12.94
N MET A 296 -5.30 -0.52 -12.62
CA MET A 296 -6.06 -0.80 -11.41
C MET A 296 -5.28 -1.75 -10.51
N ILE A 297 -5.10 -1.37 -9.26
CA ILE A 297 -4.31 -2.10 -8.27
C ILE A 297 -5.18 -2.26 -7.02
N LYS A 298 -5.46 -3.51 -6.67
CA LYS A 298 -6.11 -3.89 -5.42
C LYS A 298 -5.23 -4.85 -4.64
N ASN A 299 -4.72 -4.41 -3.50
CA ASN A 299 -3.72 -5.13 -2.71
C ASN A 299 -3.76 -4.76 -1.22
N GLN A 300 -2.75 -5.19 -0.47
CA GLN A 300 -2.60 -5.02 0.98
C GLN A 300 -1.32 -4.26 1.38
N ASP A 301 -0.58 -3.73 0.40
CA ASP A 301 0.63 -2.92 0.65
C ASP A 301 0.69 -1.77 -0.38
N ASP A 302 1.87 -1.20 -0.65
CA ASP A 302 2.00 -0.08 -1.57
C ASP A 302 1.43 -0.38 -2.95
N CYS A 303 0.62 0.54 -3.47
CA CYS A 303 0.18 0.50 -4.87
C CYS A 303 1.38 0.66 -5.81
N LEU A 304 2.30 1.53 -5.40
CA LEU A 304 3.58 1.82 -6.04
C LEU A 304 4.59 2.15 -4.93
N ALA A 305 5.78 1.55 -5.00
CA ALA A 305 6.95 1.91 -4.21
C ALA A 305 8.11 2.29 -5.14
N ILE A 306 8.52 3.56 -5.12
CA ILE A 306 9.72 4.03 -5.84
C ILE A 306 10.91 4.01 -4.89
N ASN A 307 11.79 3.02 -5.01
CA ASN A 307 12.94 2.88 -4.11
C ASN A 307 14.17 3.66 -4.59
N LYS A 308 14.35 3.81 -5.92
CA LYS A 308 15.42 4.62 -6.52
C LYS A 308 15.13 4.94 -8.00
N GLY A 309 15.77 5.99 -8.49
CA GLY A 309 15.83 6.38 -9.90
C GLY A 309 15.11 7.70 -10.19
N SER A 310 14.83 7.98 -11.46
CA SER A 310 14.38 9.32 -11.85
C SER A 310 13.44 9.34 -13.04
N ASN A 311 12.77 10.47 -13.29
CA ASN A 311 11.86 10.63 -14.42
C ASN A 311 10.78 9.53 -14.45
N ILE A 312 10.03 9.43 -13.35
CA ILE A 312 8.96 8.45 -13.19
C ILE A 312 7.62 9.17 -13.14
N VAL A 313 6.69 8.75 -14.00
CA VAL A 313 5.33 9.28 -14.08
C VAL A 313 4.35 8.17 -13.69
N PHE A 314 3.49 8.44 -12.72
CA PHE A 314 2.40 7.56 -12.33
C PHE A 314 1.09 8.30 -12.49
N THR A 315 0.32 7.95 -13.52
CA THR A 315 -0.82 8.76 -13.97
C THR A 315 -2.11 8.00 -14.28
N GLY A 316 -3.25 8.53 -13.85
CA GLY A 316 -4.56 7.94 -14.18
C GLY A 316 -4.79 6.54 -13.59
N ASN A 317 -4.06 6.16 -12.54
CA ASN A 317 -4.17 4.84 -11.93
C ASN A 317 -5.19 4.84 -10.78
N THR A 318 -5.75 3.67 -10.48
CA THR A 318 -6.62 3.44 -9.33
C THR A 318 -5.95 2.48 -8.35
N CYS A 319 -5.75 2.92 -7.11
CA CYS A 319 -5.16 2.17 -6.02
C CYS A 319 -6.22 1.88 -4.95
N SER A 320 -6.33 0.63 -4.48
CA SER A 320 -7.35 0.27 -3.47
C SER A 320 -6.89 -0.76 -2.43
N GLY A 321 -7.26 -0.53 -1.17
CA GLY A 321 -7.10 -1.47 -0.05
C GLY A 321 -5.75 -1.47 0.67
N GLY A 322 -4.67 -1.09 -0.01
CA GLY A 322 -3.29 -1.17 0.46
C GLY A 322 -2.77 0.04 1.24
N HIS A 323 -1.53 0.45 0.97
CA HIS A 323 -0.82 1.54 1.66
C HIS A 323 -0.67 2.83 0.83
N GLY A 324 -1.31 2.92 -0.34
CA GLY A 324 -1.27 4.13 -1.17
C GLY A 324 -0.06 4.18 -2.11
N ILE A 325 0.29 5.39 -2.54
CA ILE A 325 1.36 5.65 -3.51
C ILE A 325 2.60 6.16 -2.75
N SER A 326 3.67 5.37 -2.78
CA SER A 326 4.86 5.57 -1.98
C SER A 326 6.12 5.89 -2.78
N ILE A 327 6.92 6.82 -2.27
CA ILE A 327 8.36 6.88 -2.50
C ILE A 327 9.03 6.22 -1.29
N GLY A 328 9.91 5.27 -1.56
CA GLY A 328 10.69 4.55 -0.57
C GLY A 328 10.12 3.17 -0.19
N SER A 329 10.63 2.53 0.88
CA SER A 329 11.57 3.16 1.82
C SER A 329 12.90 3.50 1.16
N VAL A 330 13.37 4.72 1.39
CA VAL A 330 14.61 5.24 0.79
C VAL A 330 15.76 4.85 1.71
N SER A 331 16.61 3.95 1.21
CA SER A 331 17.82 3.47 1.89
C SER A 331 19.04 4.36 1.61
N SER A 332 20.22 3.98 2.11
CA SER A 332 21.47 4.72 1.86
C SER A 332 21.92 4.69 0.40
N ASP A 333 22.63 5.73 -0.02
CA ASP A 333 23.31 5.87 -1.32
C ASP A 333 22.39 5.75 -2.55
N VAL A 334 21.15 6.23 -2.44
CA VAL A 334 20.20 6.26 -3.56
C VAL A 334 19.73 7.68 -3.88
N THR A 335 19.25 7.86 -5.11
CA THR A 335 18.65 9.12 -5.56
C THR A 335 17.27 8.82 -6.12
N VAL A 336 16.28 9.60 -5.70
CA VAL A 336 14.95 9.66 -6.29
C VAL A 336 14.71 11.08 -6.79
N SER A 337 14.44 11.28 -8.08
CA SER A 337 14.19 12.65 -8.58
C SER A 337 13.30 12.75 -9.81
N GLY A 338 12.52 13.84 -9.91
CA GLY A 338 11.67 14.07 -11.07
C GLY A 338 10.53 13.07 -11.14
N ILE A 339 9.72 13.04 -10.09
CA ILE A 339 8.60 12.13 -9.95
C ILE A 339 7.29 12.90 -10.10
N VAL A 340 6.37 12.39 -10.92
CA VAL A 340 5.10 13.05 -11.21
C VAL A 340 3.94 12.09 -10.96
N PHE A 341 3.08 12.44 -10.02
CA PHE A 341 1.85 11.74 -9.69
C PHE A 341 0.64 12.57 -10.15
N THR A 342 -0.04 12.12 -11.21
CA THR A 342 -1.14 12.89 -11.82
C THR A 342 -2.43 12.11 -11.95
N ASP A 343 -3.56 12.72 -11.62
CA ASP A 343 -4.90 12.19 -11.91
C ASP A 343 -5.14 10.76 -11.38
N ASN A 344 -4.45 10.35 -10.31
CA ASN A 344 -4.64 9.05 -9.68
C ASN A 344 -5.83 9.08 -8.71
N THR A 345 -6.49 7.94 -8.55
CA THR A 345 -7.57 7.72 -7.59
C THR A 345 -7.12 6.72 -6.52
N VAL A 346 -7.20 7.11 -5.25
CA VAL A 346 -6.79 6.28 -4.10
C VAL A 346 -7.99 6.03 -3.20
N ILE A 347 -8.34 4.76 -2.97
CA ILE A 347 -9.58 4.37 -2.27
C ILE A 347 -9.24 3.39 -1.15
N ASP A 348 -9.71 3.63 0.08
CA ASP A 348 -9.58 2.66 1.19
C ASP A 348 -8.14 2.20 1.46
N ASN A 349 -7.15 3.04 1.19
CA ASN A 349 -5.74 2.79 1.53
C ASN A 349 -5.39 3.40 2.89
N ASP A 350 -4.30 2.94 3.51
CA ASP A 350 -3.81 3.56 4.74
C ASP A 350 -3.35 5.00 4.55
N GLN A 351 -2.63 5.26 3.47
CA GLN A 351 -2.29 6.61 3.04
C GLN A 351 -2.74 6.87 1.61
N ALA A 352 -2.90 8.14 1.21
CA ALA A 352 -2.93 8.45 -0.22
C ALA A 352 -1.51 8.53 -0.78
N PHE A 353 -0.69 9.39 -0.18
CA PHE A 353 0.69 9.62 -0.58
C PHE A 353 1.64 9.45 0.59
N ARG A 354 2.76 8.76 0.35
CA ARG A 354 3.79 8.54 1.35
C ARG A 354 5.18 8.77 0.79
N ILE A 355 6.04 9.47 1.53
CA ILE A 355 7.49 9.48 1.32
C ILE A 355 8.11 8.95 2.60
N LYS A 356 8.62 7.72 2.57
CA LYS A 356 9.21 7.04 3.72
C LYS A 356 10.72 6.91 3.51
N MET A 357 11.49 7.40 4.46
CA MET A 357 12.96 7.41 4.40
C MET A 357 13.50 6.72 5.64
N ASP A 358 14.41 5.76 5.45
CA ASP A 358 14.97 5.00 6.57
C ASP A 358 15.70 5.96 7.52
N SER A 359 15.46 5.82 8.82
CA SER A 359 16.01 6.71 9.85
C SER A 359 17.55 6.65 9.94
N ASP A 360 18.14 5.54 9.52
CA ASP A 360 19.58 5.30 9.45
C ASP A 360 20.17 5.48 8.04
N ALA A 361 19.37 5.84 7.04
CA ALA A 361 19.87 6.09 5.69
C ALA A 361 20.77 7.33 5.62
N THR A 362 21.83 7.22 4.82
CA THR A 362 22.81 8.28 4.57
C THR A 362 23.16 8.39 3.09
N GLY A 363 23.62 9.56 2.65
CA GLY A 363 24.11 9.74 1.27
C GLY A 363 23.00 9.74 0.21
N SER A 364 21.74 9.87 0.61
CA SER A 364 20.59 9.80 -0.30
C SER A 364 19.93 11.14 -0.54
N THR A 365 19.30 11.28 -1.70
CA THR A 365 18.52 12.48 -2.06
C THR A 365 17.17 12.11 -2.64
N VAL A 366 16.15 12.88 -2.27
CA VAL A 366 14.80 12.81 -2.84
C VAL A 366 14.41 14.24 -3.22
N SER A 367 14.08 14.46 -4.49
CA SER A 367 13.84 15.84 -4.97
C SER A 367 12.87 15.90 -6.15
N ASN A 368 12.30 17.09 -6.39
CA ASN A 368 11.47 17.36 -7.57
C ASN A 368 10.29 16.38 -7.70
N ILE A 369 9.40 16.42 -6.72
CA ILE A 369 8.21 15.58 -6.63
C ILE A 369 6.98 16.45 -6.89
N THR A 370 6.15 16.06 -7.84
CA THR A 370 4.93 16.81 -8.20
C THR A 370 3.70 15.94 -8.07
N TYR A 371 2.71 16.43 -7.32
CA TYR A 371 1.36 15.88 -7.24
C TYR A 371 0.38 16.87 -7.88
N SER A 372 -0.48 16.38 -8.79
CA SER A 372 -1.50 17.21 -9.45
C SER A 372 -2.76 16.40 -9.77
N GLY A 373 -3.94 16.93 -9.44
CA GLY A 373 -5.22 16.37 -9.88
C GLY A 373 -5.62 15.02 -9.27
N ASN A 374 -4.94 14.56 -8.23
CA ASN A 374 -5.24 13.26 -7.63
C ASN A 374 -6.45 13.33 -6.69
N THR A 375 -7.12 12.21 -6.48
CA THR A 375 -8.24 12.06 -5.54
C THR A 375 -7.97 10.93 -4.56
N GLY A 376 -8.35 11.13 -3.30
CA GLY A 376 -8.21 10.13 -2.23
C GLY A 376 -9.43 10.11 -1.33
N THR A 377 -9.97 8.92 -1.03
CA THR A 377 -11.14 8.75 -0.13
C THR A 377 -11.00 7.49 0.72
N GLY A 378 -11.59 7.48 1.92
CA GLY A 378 -11.52 6.32 2.83
C GLY A 378 -10.11 6.08 3.37
N LEU A 379 -9.31 7.14 3.48
CA LEU A 379 -7.90 7.03 3.85
C LEU A 379 -7.79 6.76 5.35
N ARG A 380 -7.24 5.60 5.73
CA ARG A 380 -7.40 5.04 7.08
C ARG A 380 -6.42 5.60 8.11
N GLN A 381 -5.25 6.09 7.68
CA GLN A 381 -4.21 6.61 8.57
C GLN A 381 -3.78 8.04 8.22
N PHE A 382 -3.44 8.31 6.95
CA PHE A 382 -2.93 9.63 6.53
C PHE A 382 -3.46 10.05 5.16
N GLY A 383 -3.72 11.34 4.95
CA GLY A 383 -3.83 11.88 3.59
C GLY A 383 -2.45 11.88 2.93
N VAL A 384 -1.53 12.65 3.51
CA VAL A 384 -0.12 12.72 3.11
C VAL A 384 0.77 12.41 4.32
N LEU A 385 1.72 11.49 4.15
CA LEU A 385 2.74 11.19 5.15
C LEU A 385 4.14 11.37 4.55
N ILE A 386 4.90 12.33 5.07
CA ILE A 386 6.33 12.50 4.75
C ILE A 386 7.11 12.23 6.02
N ASP A 387 7.91 11.18 6.05
CA ASP A 387 8.51 10.70 7.30
C ASP A 387 9.95 10.18 7.11
N GLN A 388 10.86 10.75 7.89
CA GLN A 388 12.28 10.35 7.95
C GLN A 388 12.58 9.40 9.11
N SER A 389 11.57 8.84 9.77
CA SER A 389 11.74 7.93 10.91
C SER A 389 11.54 6.44 10.58
N TYR A 390 11.38 6.07 9.30
CA TYR A 390 11.10 4.68 8.92
C TYR A 390 12.18 3.72 9.49
N PRO A 391 11.82 2.53 10.00
CA PRO A 391 10.52 1.86 9.95
C PRO A 391 9.47 2.34 10.97
N ASP A 392 9.83 3.22 11.90
CA ASP A 392 8.84 3.86 12.76
C ASP A 392 7.92 4.78 11.95
N THR A 393 6.78 5.14 12.54
CA THR A 393 5.87 6.15 12.00
C THR A 393 5.86 7.35 12.94
N LEU A 394 6.29 8.50 12.44
CA LEU A 394 6.43 9.75 13.20
C LEU A 394 7.31 9.59 14.47
N GLY A 395 8.32 8.74 14.39
CA GLY A 395 9.35 8.54 15.41
C GLY A 395 10.47 9.57 15.33
N THR A 396 11.70 9.18 15.72
CA THR A 396 12.87 10.07 15.63
C THR A 396 13.36 10.14 14.18
N PRO A 397 13.30 11.31 13.52
CA PRO A 397 13.69 11.39 12.12
C PRO A 397 15.21 11.35 11.93
N GLY A 398 15.65 10.61 10.92
CA GLY A 398 17.01 10.62 10.39
C GLY A 398 17.35 11.91 9.66
N THR A 399 18.64 12.14 9.40
CA THR A 399 19.14 13.36 8.72
C THR A 399 19.97 13.08 7.47
N GLY A 400 20.21 11.81 7.14
CA GLY A 400 21.10 11.43 6.04
C GLY A 400 20.42 11.33 4.67
N VAL A 401 19.09 11.49 4.59
CA VAL A 401 18.35 11.67 3.34
C VAL A 401 17.97 13.14 3.19
N ILE A 402 18.42 13.79 2.12
CA ILE A 402 18.05 15.18 1.84
C ILE A 402 16.79 15.21 0.97
N LEU A 403 15.71 15.80 1.48
CA LEU A 403 14.43 15.96 0.80
C LEU A 403 14.21 17.41 0.38
N SER A 404 13.76 17.63 -0.86
CA SER A 404 13.47 18.97 -1.40
C SER A 404 12.36 18.94 -2.46
N ASP A 405 11.78 20.10 -2.72
CA ASP A 405 10.84 20.34 -3.83
C ASP A 405 9.68 19.33 -3.93
N VAL A 406 8.93 19.16 -2.84
CA VAL A 406 7.73 18.31 -2.79
C VAL A 406 6.49 19.20 -2.96
N ASN A 407 5.90 19.21 -4.15
CA ASN A 407 4.91 20.20 -4.55
C ASN A 407 3.54 19.58 -4.90
N PHE A 408 2.47 20.22 -4.43
CA PHE A 408 1.10 20.01 -4.91
C PHE A 408 0.69 21.24 -5.73
N ILE A 409 0.80 21.13 -7.04
CA ILE A 409 0.62 22.23 -8.00
C ILE A 409 -0.29 21.82 -9.16
N GLY A 410 -0.72 22.77 -9.97
CA GLY A 410 -1.62 22.51 -11.09
C GLY A 410 -3.04 22.19 -10.61
N THR A 411 -3.63 21.11 -11.12
CA THR A 411 -5.00 20.71 -10.78
C THR A 411 -5.08 20.33 -9.30
N THR A 412 -6.15 20.75 -8.62
CA THR A 412 -6.31 20.46 -7.19
C THR A 412 -6.32 18.97 -6.89
N THR A 413 -5.41 18.53 -6.02
CA THR A 413 -5.45 17.22 -5.38
C THR A 413 -6.39 17.27 -4.18
N THR A 414 -7.36 16.36 -4.11
CA THR A 414 -8.41 16.33 -3.05
C THR A 414 -8.38 15.03 -2.27
N LEU A 415 -8.15 15.11 -0.97
CA LEU A 415 -8.03 13.97 -0.06
C LEU A 415 -9.08 14.05 1.06
N GLU A 416 -9.82 12.97 1.27
CA GLU A 416 -10.76 12.79 2.37
C GLU A 416 -10.30 11.62 3.23
N VAL A 417 -9.92 11.94 4.47
CA VAL A 417 -9.40 10.96 5.44
C VAL A 417 -10.48 10.56 6.45
N ASP A 418 -10.39 9.34 6.96
CA ASP A 418 -11.31 8.83 7.98
C ASP A 418 -11.20 9.62 9.29
N SER A 419 -12.22 9.54 10.15
CA SER A 419 -12.30 10.36 11.38
C SER A 419 -11.16 10.14 12.38
N GLY A 420 -10.48 9.00 12.34
CA GLY A 420 -9.30 8.70 13.15
C GLY A 420 -7.96 8.95 12.47
N ALA A 421 -7.96 9.36 11.20
CA ALA A 421 -6.78 9.58 10.39
C ALA A 421 -6.31 11.04 10.45
N MET A 422 -5.07 11.30 10.05
CA MET A 422 -4.51 12.65 9.94
C MET A 422 -4.56 13.12 8.49
N GLN A 423 -4.94 14.39 8.27
CA GLN A 423 -4.95 14.97 6.93
C GLN A 423 -3.54 14.98 6.32
N VAL A 424 -2.56 15.52 7.06
CA VAL A 424 -1.16 15.59 6.64
C VAL A 424 -0.24 15.47 7.85
N ALA A 425 0.87 14.75 7.71
CA ALA A 425 1.97 14.73 8.65
C ALA A 425 3.33 14.84 7.92
N VAL A 426 4.24 15.65 8.46
CA VAL A 426 5.60 15.87 7.97
C VAL A 426 6.58 15.81 9.13
N ASN A 427 7.38 14.75 9.16
CA ASN A 427 8.40 14.48 10.16
C ASN A 427 9.80 14.47 9.51
N CYS A 428 10.37 15.66 9.42
CA CYS A 428 11.70 15.91 8.87
C CYS A 428 12.77 15.92 9.96
N GLY A 429 13.94 15.39 9.63
CA GLY A 429 15.16 15.58 10.38
C GLY A 429 15.63 17.03 10.25
N LYS A 430 16.31 17.53 11.29
CA LYS A 430 16.81 18.91 11.31
C LYS A 430 17.77 19.16 10.15
N GLY A 431 17.38 20.06 9.24
CA GLY A 431 18.18 20.43 8.06
C GLY A 431 18.15 19.40 6.92
N ALA A 432 17.38 18.32 7.06
CA ALA A 432 17.28 17.27 6.05
C ALA A 432 16.19 17.56 5.01
N CYS A 433 15.09 18.22 5.41
CA CYS A 433 14.15 18.83 4.48
C CYS A 433 14.57 20.27 4.17
N THR A 434 14.55 20.62 2.88
CA THR A 434 15.06 21.89 2.38
C THR A 434 14.18 22.46 1.26
N GLY A 435 14.39 23.73 0.95
CA GLY A 435 13.68 24.45 -0.12
C GLY A 435 12.31 24.97 0.30
N ASN A 436 11.52 25.35 -0.69
CA ASN A 436 10.16 25.87 -0.52
C ASN A 436 9.19 24.94 -1.24
N TRP A 437 8.21 24.43 -0.52
CA TRP A 437 7.21 23.50 -1.03
C TRP A 437 5.89 24.24 -1.22
N ASP A 438 5.37 24.21 -2.46
CA ASP A 438 4.09 24.81 -2.82
C ASP A 438 2.99 23.76 -2.73
N TRP A 439 2.12 23.92 -1.73
CA TRP A 439 0.99 23.04 -1.48
C TRP A 439 -0.36 23.74 -1.71
N ALA A 440 -0.38 24.84 -2.47
CA ALA A 440 -1.60 25.60 -2.76
C ALA A 440 -2.70 24.77 -3.47
N SER A 441 -2.31 23.74 -4.22
CA SER A 441 -3.25 22.84 -4.88
C SER A 441 -3.57 21.56 -4.08
N LEU A 442 -3.24 21.48 -2.79
CA LEU A 442 -3.67 20.40 -1.90
C LEU A 442 -4.91 20.81 -1.10
N LYS A 443 -5.96 19.97 -1.14
CA LYS A 443 -7.11 20.05 -0.24
C LYS A 443 -7.24 18.73 0.51
N ALA A 444 -7.11 18.77 1.83
CA ALA A 444 -7.37 17.64 2.69
C ALA A 444 -8.55 17.95 3.62
N SER A 445 -9.36 16.95 3.93
CA SER A 445 -10.54 17.09 4.78
C SER A 445 -10.83 15.79 5.54
N GLY A 446 -11.74 15.84 6.51
CA GLY A 446 -11.96 14.73 7.43
C GLY A 446 -10.87 14.63 8.50
N GLY A 447 -10.94 13.58 9.32
CA GLY A 447 -9.96 13.29 10.38
C GLY A 447 -9.54 14.46 11.25
N THR A 448 -8.28 14.43 11.68
CA THR A 448 -7.63 15.53 12.37
C THR A 448 -6.73 16.31 11.42
N VAL A 449 -6.75 17.63 11.62
CA VAL A 449 -5.75 18.54 11.09
C VAL A 449 -4.44 18.22 11.80
N GLY A 450 -3.43 17.72 11.09
CA GLY A 450 -2.23 17.16 11.71
C GLY A 450 -1.46 18.19 12.56
N GLU A 451 -1.14 17.83 13.81
CA GLU A 451 -0.28 18.62 14.70
C GLU A 451 1.22 18.39 14.43
N SER A 452 1.55 17.46 13.54
CA SER A 452 2.90 16.93 13.28
C SER A 452 3.46 17.39 11.93
N ILE A 453 3.54 18.71 11.73
CA ILE A 453 4.33 19.31 10.64
C ILE A 453 5.51 20.07 11.28
N ASN A 454 6.72 19.54 11.13
CA ASN A 454 7.92 20.11 11.73
C ASN A 454 8.87 20.80 10.71
N PHE A 455 8.43 20.97 9.46
CA PHE A 455 9.15 21.67 8.41
C PHE A 455 8.43 22.97 8.04
N ASP A 456 9.14 24.10 8.10
CA ASP A 456 8.59 25.45 7.92
C ASP A 456 8.65 25.95 6.46
N GLY A 457 9.28 25.20 5.56
CA GLY A 457 9.35 25.53 4.13
C GLY A 457 8.06 25.26 3.33
N ILE A 458 6.97 24.84 3.98
CA ILE A 458 5.68 24.53 3.33
C ILE A 458 4.81 25.79 3.26
N SER A 459 4.24 26.05 2.09
CA SER A 459 3.38 27.21 1.83
C SER A 459 2.13 26.81 1.04
N GLY A 460 1.10 27.66 1.06
CA GLY A 460 -0.12 27.47 0.27
C GLY A 460 -1.16 26.51 0.85
N PHE A 461 -0.78 25.62 1.77
CA PHE A 461 -1.72 24.75 2.48
C PHE A 461 -2.32 25.45 3.71
N THR A 462 -3.64 25.44 3.83
CA THR A 462 -4.36 25.92 5.02
C THR A 462 -5.16 24.78 5.63
N PHE A 463 -4.94 24.60 6.92
CA PHE A 463 -5.59 23.64 7.79
C PHE A 463 -7.09 23.88 8.02
#